data_AF-A0A0T6LPA7-F1
#
_entry.id   AF-A0A0T6LPA7-F1
#
_cell.length_a   1.000
_cell.length_b   1.000
_cell.length_c   1.000
_cell.angle_alpha   90.00
_cell.angle_beta   90.00
_cell.angle_gamma   90.00
#
_symmetry.space_group_name_H-M   'P 1'
#
loop_
_entity.id
_entity.type
_entity.pdbx_description
1 polymer ?
#
loop_
_entity_poly.entity_id
_entity_poly.type
_entity_poly.pdbx_seq_one_letter_code
_entity_poly.pdbx_strand_id
1 'polypeptide(L)'
;MTLYDGFLMRDSLSDTGTVPSPGYPYHSPDIVSHSQVSDPGRFLTDTYDRDPTQPVELGSRLNPVYVRAKNLSSRPLTGYHVSVFRANTSLFLRPSVWSGHPLRTASGATSVALPPTVAPGAVGVGQDYFLLDAISSNEFCCVGMVSETPHPTIPADFPSYDAYILWVRQNQNVCGRNLNLVRDYPNRAFERLDTFSNPSSSEHVPTLFEVTVSGALPAGSRFGIQCVALGISTNWPTSEGPVQTESTMTPPSFDGAVTTWALLPTGAAWPRGASVDTTVWVGIRPESQAAAYHTPLERLGVSRTAVEGLGDAGVLVRLGNSGTVFVSSREAR
;
A
#
# COMPACT_ATOMS: atom_id res chain seq x y z
N MET A 1 -17.67 10.18 16.24
CA MET A 1 -16.54 10.33 15.31
C MET A 1 -15.94 11.71 15.53
N THR A 2 -14.64 11.79 15.75
CA THR A 2 -13.91 13.06 15.94
C THR A 2 -13.08 13.34 14.70
N LEU A 3 -12.99 14.59 14.28
CA LEU A 3 -12.07 15.00 13.22
C LEU A 3 -10.65 15.07 13.81
N TYR A 4 -9.65 14.68 13.03
CA TYR A 4 -8.24 14.83 13.39
C TYR A 4 -7.86 16.31 13.52
N ASP A 5 -7.11 16.64 14.57
CA ASP A 5 -6.57 17.98 14.80
C ASP A 5 -5.07 17.98 14.47
N GLY A 6 -4.72 18.35 13.24
CA GLY A 6 -3.34 18.31 12.75
C GLY A 6 -3.25 18.26 11.23
N PHE A 7 -2.08 17.87 10.72
CA PHE A 7 -1.90 17.59 9.30
C PHE A 7 -2.37 16.18 8.93
N LEU A 8 -3.41 16.10 8.12
CA LEU A 8 -3.88 14.86 7.50
C LEU A 8 -3.01 14.50 6.30
N MET A 9 -2.48 13.28 6.32
CA MET A 9 -2.08 12.55 5.12
C MET A 9 -3.13 11.47 4.86
N ARG A 10 -3.79 11.53 3.71
CA ARG A 10 -4.96 10.70 3.42
C ARG A 10 -4.58 9.26 3.13
N ASP A 11 -5.42 8.33 3.59
CA ASP A 11 -5.38 6.92 3.16
C ASP A 11 -5.99 6.72 1.77
N SER A 12 -6.92 7.60 1.36
CA SER A 12 -7.64 7.54 0.07
C SER A 12 -8.19 8.92 -0.32
N LEU A 13 -8.65 9.10 -1.56
CA LEU A 13 -9.29 10.36 -1.98
C LEU A 13 -10.56 10.70 -1.18
N SER A 14 -11.24 9.70 -0.63
CA SER A 14 -12.42 9.86 0.23
C SER A 14 -12.09 10.14 1.69
N ASP A 15 -10.82 10.11 2.08
CA ASP A 15 -10.43 10.33 3.47
C ASP A 15 -10.58 11.80 3.87
N THR A 16 -11.41 12.02 4.89
CA THR A 16 -11.73 13.33 5.43
C THR A 16 -10.99 13.62 6.74
N GLY A 17 -10.14 12.72 7.22
CA GLY A 17 -9.46 12.81 8.52
C GLY A 17 -10.37 12.49 9.70
N THR A 18 -11.39 11.65 9.48
CA THR A 18 -12.20 11.10 10.57
C THR A 18 -11.36 10.14 11.39
N VAL A 19 -11.42 10.23 12.72
CA VAL A 19 -10.73 9.32 13.64
C VAL A 19 -11.75 8.45 14.38
N PRO A 20 -11.59 7.12 14.37
CA PRO A 20 -10.63 6.36 13.57
C PRO A 20 -10.91 6.41 12.05
N SER A 21 -9.86 6.31 11.21
CA SER A 21 -9.97 6.33 9.74
C SER A 21 -10.92 5.21 9.27
N PRO A 22 -11.88 5.49 8.37
CA PRO A 22 -12.68 4.46 7.72
C PRO A 22 -11.91 3.74 6.60
N GLY A 23 -10.75 4.26 6.17
CA GLY A 23 -10.08 3.95 4.89
C GLY A 23 -8.98 2.88 4.85
N TYR A 24 -8.58 2.53 3.63
CA TYR A 24 -7.71 1.41 3.25
C TYR A 24 -6.23 1.74 3.34
N PRO A 25 -5.38 0.89 3.93
CA PRO A 25 -3.94 1.13 3.87
C PRO A 25 -3.43 0.96 2.42
N TYR A 26 -2.38 1.72 2.07
CA TYR A 26 -1.55 1.61 0.85
C TYR A 26 -2.03 2.27 -0.45
N HIS A 27 -3.06 3.13 -0.41
CA HIS A 27 -3.58 3.84 -1.60
C HIS A 27 -3.55 5.37 -1.45
N SER A 28 -2.66 5.89 -0.61
CA SER A 28 -2.61 7.32 -0.30
C SER A 28 -2.43 8.17 -1.56
N PRO A 29 -3.29 9.18 -1.81
CA PRO A 29 -3.09 10.15 -2.88
C PRO A 29 -2.09 11.26 -2.49
N ASP A 30 -1.48 11.20 -1.32
CA ASP A 30 -0.66 12.26 -0.74
C ASP A 30 0.85 11.98 -0.81
N ILE A 31 1.24 10.79 -1.28
CA ILE A 31 2.56 10.46 -1.82
C ILE A 31 2.41 10.42 -3.35
N VAL A 32 3.06 11.32 -4.07
CA VAL A 32 2.83 11.49 -5.51
C VAL A 32 4.13 11.28 -6.28
N SER A 33 4.21 10.19 -7.06
CA SER A 33 5.27 10.07 -8.06
C SER A 33 4.85 10.79 -9.34
N HIS A 34 5.69 11.69 -9.86
CA HIS A 34 5.37 12.45 -11.06
C HIS A 34 6.66 12.95 -11.71
N SER A 35 6.67 13.14 -13.03
CA SER A 35 7.71 13.91 -13.71
C SER A 35 7.93 15.25 -13.02
N GLN A 36 9.14 15.81 -13.11
CA GLN A 36 9.45 17.07 -12.43
C GLN A 36 8.42 18.16 -12.74
N VAL A 37 7.92 18.80 -11.69
CA VAL A 37 6.95 19.89 -11.75
C VAL A 37 7.65 21.20 -11.42
N SER A 38 7.44 22.24 -12.23
CA SER A 38 8.10 23.54 -12.05
C SER A 38 7.60 24.31 -10.82
N ASP A 39 6.32 24.15 -10.48
CA ASP A 39 5.68 24.71 -9.27
C ASP A 39 4.90 23.59 -8.56
N PRO A 40 5.59 22.77 -7.74
CA PRO A 40 4.94 21.68 -7.02
C PRO A 40 3.85 22.17 -6.07
N GLY A 41 4.05 23.34 -5.44
CA GLY A 41 3.13 23.92 -4.48
C GLY A 41 1.74 24.17 -5.07
N ARG A 42 1.70 24.84 -6.23
CA ARG A 42 0.46 25.08 -6.96
C ARG A 42 -0.11 23.78 -7.52
N PHE A 43 0.68 23.01 -8.26
CA PHE A 43 0.20 21.80 -8.92
C PHE A 43 -0.44 20.79 -7.96
N LEU A 44 0.21 20.52 -6.82
CA LEU A 44 -0.24 19.51 -5.86
C LEU A 44 -1.42 19.99 -5.01
N THR A 45 -1.58 21.31 -4.86
CA THR A 45 -2.77 21.92 -4.25
C THR A 45 -3.96 21.86 -5.21
N ASP A 46 -3.77 22.25 -6.48
CA ASP A 46 -4.81 22.27 -7.52
C ASP A 46 -5.32 20.86 -7.88
N THR A 47 -4.51 19.83 -7.59
CA THR A 47 -4.85 18.42 -7.80
C THR A 47 -5.17 17.68 -6.51
N TYR A 48 -5.46 18.38 -5.40
CA TYR A 48 -5.72 17.71 -4.12
C TYR A 48 -6.93 16.77 -4.17
N ASP A 49 -7.92 17.05 -5.02
CA ASP A 49 -9.14 16.26 -5.21
C ASP A 49 -8.97 15.02 -6.11
N ARG A 50 -7.77 14.80 -6.65
CA ARG A 50 -7.46 13.69 -7.55
C ARG A 50 -6.12 13.04 -7.21
N ASP A 51 -5.85 11.88 -7.78
CA ASP A 51 -4.51 11.25 -7.73
C ASP A 51 -3.75 11.58 -9.02
N PRO A 52 -2.82 12.54 -9.01
CA PRO A 52 -2.02 12.89 -10.18
C PRO A 52 -0.86 11.92 -10.42
N THR A 53 -0.68 10.88 -9.60
CA THR A 53 0.50 10.02 -9.66
C THR A 53 0.69 9.38 -11.04
N GLN A 54 1.90 9.49 -11.56
CA GLN A 54 2.39 8.73 -12.69
C GLN A 54 3.09 7.46 -12.19
N PRO A 55 3.10 6.38 -12.99
CA PRO A 55 3.92 5.22 -12.66
C PRO A 55 5.40 5.57 -12.61
N VAL A 56 6.13 4.85 -11.75
CA VAL A 56 7.59 4.92 -11.63
C VAL A 56 8.24 4.33 -12.88
N GLU A 57 9.18 5.05 -13.46
CA GLU A 57 9.98 4.61 -14.60
C GLU A 57 11.14 3.72 -14.12
N LEU A 58 11.04 2.42 -14.42
CA LEU A 58 12.13 1.49 -14.13
C LEU A 58 13.35 1.79 -15.01
N GLY A 59 14.55 1.67 -14.43
CA GLY A 59 15.79 2.05 -15.14
C GLY A 59 16.12 3.54 -15.05
N SER A 60 15.29 4.34 -14.35
CA SER A 60 15.59 5.74 -14.05
C SER A 60 16.06 5.91 -12.59
N ARG A 61 17.09 6.74 -12.39
CA ARG A 61 17.48 7.23 -11.04
C ARG A 61 16.63 8.41 -10.57
N LEU A 62 15.84 8.98 -11.48
CA LEU A 62 15.11 10.22 -11.28
C LEU A 62 13.61 9.93 -11.41
N ASN A 63 13.03 9.40 -10.34
CA ASN A 63 11.59 9.41 -10.13
C ASN A 63 11.29 10.36 -8.97
N PRO A 64 10.88 11.62 -9.25
CA PRO A 64 10.48 12.54 -8.20
C PRO A 64 9.28 11.99 -7.43
N VAL A 65 9.37 12.03 -6.11
CA VAL A 65 8.27 11.73 -5.19
C VAL A 65 7.98 12.98 -4.38
N TYR A 66 6.82 13.56 -4.64
CA TYR A 66 6.31 14.71 -3.94
C TYR A 66 5.37 14.29 -2.82
N VAL A 67 5.14 15.18 -1.87
CA VAL A 67 4.26 14.96 -0.73
C VAL A 67 3.42 16.18 -0.41
N ARG A 68 2.22 15.92 0.09
CA ARG A 68 1.28 16.95 0.54
C ARG A 68 0.52 16.48 1.78
N ALA A 69 0.05 17.42 2.58
CA ALA A 69 -0.79 17.15 3.76
C ALA A 69 -1.77 18.30 3.96
N LYS A 70 -2.98 18.02 4.46
CA LYS A 70 -3.99 19.06 4.70
C LYS A 70 -4.07 19.43 6.17
N ASN A 71 -4.01 20.72 6.48
CA ASN A 71 -4.23 21.18 7.85
C ASN A 71 -5.72 21.08 8.19
N LEU A 72 -6.08 20.15 9.08
CA LEU A 72 -7.45 19.99 9.61
C LEU A 72 -7.67 20.69 10.96
N SER A 73 -6.63 21.26 11.55
CA SER A 73 -6.77 22.00 12.79
C SER A 73 -7.54 23.31 12.60
N SER A 74 -8.03 23.87 13.70
CA SER A 74 -8.70 25.18 13.72
C SER A 74 -7.74 26.36 13.65
N ARG A 75 -6.42 26.11 13.64
CA ARG A 75 -5.36 27.13 13.68
C ARG A 75 -4.32 26.94 12.56
N PRO A 76 -3.53 27.96 12.23
CA PRO A 76 -2.37 27.74 11.38
C PRO A 76 -1.37 26.78 12.04
N LEU A 77 -0.80 25.87 11.24
CA LEU A 77 0.28 24.98 11.66
C LEU A 77 1.59 25.47 11.03
N THR A 78 2.68 25.40 11.78
CA THR A 78 3.99 25.96 11.40
C THR A 78 5.11 24.99 11.72
N GLY A 79 6.15 24.95 10.87
CA GLY A 79 7.38 24.18 11.16
C GLY A 79 7.27 22.66 11.02
N TYR A 80 6.31 22.16 10.22
CA TYR A 80 6.15 20.73 9.98
C TYR A 80 6.97 20.25 8.78
N HIS A 81 7.33 18.97 8.84
CA HIS A 81 8.10 18.26 7.84
C HIS A 81 7.38 16.98 7.45
N VAL A 82 7.61 16.51 6.22
CA VAL A 82 7.16 15.20 5.78
C VAL A 82 8.38 14.34 5.47
N SER A 83 8.41 13.13 6.01
CA SER A 83 9.35 12.06 5.65
C SER A 83 8.63 10.99 4.87
N VAL A 84 9.31 10.38 3.90
CA VAL A 84 8.82 9.19 3.20
C VAL A 84 9.86 8.09 3.37
N PHE A 85 9.40 6.96 3.86
CA PHE A 85 10.17 5.73 3.96
C PHE A 85 9.74 4.78 2.86
N ARG A 86 10.61 3.85 2.49
CA ARG A 86 10.33 2.85 1.47
C ARG A 86 10.65 1.44 1.96
N ALA A 87 10.05 0.46 1.34
CA ALA A 87 10.30 -0.95 1.58
C ALA A 87 10.09 -1.74 0.29
N ASN A 88 10.67 -2.94 0.27
CA ASN A 88 10.30 -3.97 -0.70
C ASN A 88 8.81 -4.24 -0.64
N THR A 89 8.30 -4.86 -1.71
CA THR A 89 6.90 -5.22 -1.77
C THR A 89 6.51 -6.11 -0.60
N SER A 90 5.49 -5.69 0.14
CA SER A 90 5.07 -6.35 1.37
C SER A 90 3.57 -6.36 1.52
N LEU A 91 3.04 -7.48 1.98
CA LEU A 91 1.65 -7.63 2.40
C LEU A 91 1.44 -7.20 3.85
N PHE A 92 2.51 -6.87 4.58
CA PHE A 92 2.43 -6.25 5.90
C PHE A 92 3.66 -5.36 6.16
N LEU A 93 3.47 -4.04 6.14
CA LEU A 93 4.54 -3.05 6.37
C LEU A 93 4.85 -2.86 7.86
N ARG A 94 5.55 -3.85 8.45
CA ARG A 94 6.14 -3.71 9.79
C ARG A 94 7.10 -2.50 9.84
N PRO A 95 7.06 -1.67 10.90
CA PRO A 95 7.97 -0.54 11.08
C PRO A 95 9.46 -0.86 10.84
N SER A 96 9.96 -1.99 11.32
CA SER A 96 11.35 -2.42 11.12
C SER A 96 11.75 -2.63 9.66
N VAL A 97 10.78 -2.89 8.76
CA VAL A 97 11.03 -3.17 7.34
C VAL A 97 11.25 -1.88 6.53
N TRP A 98 10.64 -0.75 6.93
CA TRP A 98 10.72 0.51 6.18
C TRP A 98 11.52 1.61 6.90
N SER A 99 11.59 1.59 8.23
CA SER A 99 12.16 2.71 9.02
C SER A 99 13.64 2.99 8.74
N GLY A 100 14.42 1.98 8.39
CA GLY A 100 15.83 2.12 8.02
C GLY A 100 16.06 2.67 6.60
N HIS A 101 15.00 2.89 5.82
CA HIS A 101 15.05 3.15 4.39
C HIS A 101 14.34 4.47 4.05
N PRO A 102 14.79 5.63 4.56
CA PRO A 102 14.21 6.91 4.18
C PRO A 102 14.54 7.23 2.71
N LEU A 103 13.56 7.72 1.97
CA LEU A 103 13.83 8.42 0.73
C LEU A 103 14.62 9.72 1.02
N ARG A 104 15.41 10.14 0.03
CA ARG A 104 16.28 11.32 0.15
C ARG A 104 16.01 12.29 -0.97
N THR A 105 16.07 13.58 -0.67
CA THR A 105 16.09 14.63 -1.70
C THR A 105 17.44 14.66 -2.42
N ALA A 106 17.56 15.48 -3.46
CA ALA A 106 18.83 15.68 -4.17
C ALA A 106 19.97 16.19 -3.26
N SER A 107 19.64 16.93 -2.19
CA SER A 107 20.61 17.39 -1.19
C SER A 107 20.93 16.34 -0.11
N GLY A 108 20.28 15.18 -0.15
CA GLY A 108 20.46 14.09 0.81
C GLY A 108 19.56 14.17 2.05
N ALA A 109 18.68 15.17 2.14
CA ALA A 109 17.75 15.34 3.26
C ALA A 109 16.71 14.21 3.30
N THR A 110 16.37 13.73 4.50
CA THR A 110 15.40 12.63 4.72
C THR A 110 13.98 13.11 5.01
N SER A 111 13.76 14.41 4.89
CA SER A 111 12.45 15.05 5.02
C SER A 111 12.40 16.31 4.18
N VAL A 112 11.18 16.72 3.83
CA VAL A 112 10.91 17.98 3.16
C VAL A 112 10.08 18.87 4.08
N ALA A 113 10.43 20.15 4.18
CA ALA A 113 9.64 21.10 4.94
C ALA A 113 8.34 21.44 4.20
N LEU A 114 7.24 21.52 4.95
CA LEU A 114 6.02 22.16 4.49
C LEU A 114 6.20 23.69 4.48
N PRO A 115 5.29 24.47 3.85
CA PRO A 115 5.35 25.91 3.92
C PRO A 115 5.43 26.40 5.38
N PRO A 116 6.15 27.51 5.67
CA PRO A 116 6.39 27.94 7.05
C PRO A 116 5.13 28.07 7.90
N THR A 117 4.02 28.44 7.26
CA THR A 117 2.69 28.51 7.85
C THR A 117 1.66 27.95 6.85
N VAL A 118 0.82 27.03 7.30
CA VAL A 118 -0.31 26.50 6.53
C VAL A 118 -1.62 26.82 7.26
N ALA A 119 -2.50 27.60 6.62
CA ALA A 119 -3.78 28.01 7.21
C ALA A 119 -4.73 26.82 7.45
N PRO A 120 -5.71 26.95 8.36
CA PRO A 120 -6.79 25.97 8.52
C PRO A 120 -7.44 25.61 7.18
N GLY A 121 -7.60 24.31 6.91
CA GLY A 121 -8.19 23.79 5.69
C GLY A 121 -7.30 23.83 4.44
N ALA A 122 -6.13 24.47 4.51
CA ALA A 122 -5.20 24.54 3.38
C ALA A 122 -4.32 23.28 3.26
N VAL A 123 -3.79 23.06 2.06
CA VAL A 123 -2.86 21.97 1.76
C VAL A 123 -1.43 22.50 1.88
N GLY A 124 -0.64 21.92 2.77
CA GLY A 124 0.80 22.08 2.81
C GLY A 124 1.46 21.14 1.80
N VAL A 125 2.33 21.69 0.95
CA VAL A 125 3.07 20.94 -0.06
C VAL A 125 4.57 21.10 0.17
N GLY A 126 5.29 19.98 0.18
CA GLY A 126 6.76 19.99 0.23
C GLY A 126 7.33 20.77 -0.96
N GLN A 127 8.21 21.74 -0.70
CA GLN A 127 8.82 22.57 -1.75
C GLN A 127 9.94 21.84 -2.53
N ASP A 128 10.43 20.74 -1.97
CA ASP A 128 11.40 19.83 -2.59
C ASP A 128 10.75 18.46 -2.79
N TYR A 129 11.41 17.59 -3.56
CA TYR A 129 10.96 16.22 -3.80
C TYR A 129 12.03 15.21 -3.41
N PHE A 130 11.56 14.02 -3.06
CA PHE A 130 12.43 12.89 -2.86
C PHE A 130 12.83 12.27 -4.20
N LEU A 131 14.03 11.71 -4.26
CA LEU A 131 14.52 10.91 -5.37
C LEU A 131 14.28 9.43 -5.09
N LEU A 132 13.46 8.81 -5.94
CA LEU A 132 13.29 7.36 -5.97
C LEU A 132 14.14 6.76 -7.10
N ASP A 133 15.20 6.05 -6.72
CA ASP A 133 16.07 5.35 -7.65
C ASP A 133 15.47 3.98 -8.00
N ALA A 134 15.02 3.82 -9.24
CA ALA A 134 14.46 2.58 -9.78
C ALA A 134 15.47 1.80 -10.65
N ILE A 135 16.76 2.15 -10.59
CA ILE A 135 17.88 1.33 -11.10
C ILE A 135 18.39 0.42 -9.99
N SER A 136 18.64 0.99 -8.82
CA SER A 136 19.35 0.30 -7.72
C SER A 136 18.43 -0.30 -6.67
N SER A 137 17.10 -0.12 -6.80
CA SER A 137 16.14 -0.53 -5.80
C SER A 137 14.84 -1.05 -6.39
N ASN A 138 14.24 -1.99 -5.69
CA ASN A 138 12.90 -2.53 -5.88
C ASN A 138 11.95 -2.14 -4.72
N GLU A 139 12.32 -1.12 -3.94
CA GLU A 139 11.59 -0.66 -2.76
C GLU A 139 10.56 0.41 -3.15
N PHE A 140 9.36 -0.01 -3.54
CA PHE A 140 8.31 0.87 -4.07
C PHE A 140 7.05 0.96 -3.19
N CYS A 141 7.03 0.25 -2.07
CA CYS A 141 6.06 0.46 -1.00
C CYS A 141 6.52 1.62 -0.14
N CYS A 142 5.72 2.68 -0.03
CA CYS A 142 6.07 3.89 0.69
C CYS A 142 5.20 4.10 1.93
N VAL A 143 5.81 4.64 2.99
CA VAL A 143 5.13 5.13 4.19
C VAL A 143 5.49 6.60 4.38
N GLY A 144 4.49 7.48 4.33
CA GLY A 144 4.63 8.91 4.56
C GLY A 144 4.27 9.26 5.99
N MET A 145 5.05 10.15 6.61
CA MET A 145 4.77 10.67 7.95
C MET A 145 4.97 12.19 7.99
N VAL A 146 3.98 12.93 8.48
CA VAL A 146 4.11 14.36 8.80
C VAL A 146 4.38 14.55 10.30
N SER A 147 5.36 15.39 10.63
CA SER A 147 5.85 15.61 11.98
C SER A 147 6.35 17.04 12.19
N GLU A 148 6.40 17.48 13.45
CA GLU A 148 6.95 18.78 13.86
C GLU A 148 8.48 18.83 13.79
N THR A 149 9.13 17.69 13.55
CA THR A 149 10.59 17.60 13.42
C THR A 149 10.97 16.97 12.07
N PRO A 150 12.19 17.22 11.57
CA PRO A 150 12.71 16.53 10.39
C PRO A 150 12.87 15.00 10.54
N HIS A 151 12.72 14.47 11.76
CA HIS A 151 12.95 13.07 12.14
C HIS A 151 11.74 12.57 12.94
N PRO A 152 10.71 12.01 12.27
CA PRO A 152 9.50 11.59 12.95
C PRO A 152 9.78 10.47 13.96
N THR A 153 8.98 10.42 15.03
CA THR A 153 8.95 9.28 15.95
C THR A 153 8.29 8.10 15.25
N ILE A 154 9.10 7.12 14.87
CA ILE A 154 8.65 5.88 14.23
C ILE A 154 8.16 4.91 15.32
N PRO A 155 6.98 4.26 15.16
CA PRO A 155 6.53 3.24 16.10
C PRO A 155 7.46 2.02 16.09
N ALA A 156 7.55 1.32 17.23
CA ALA A 156 8.14 -0.02 17.25
C ALA A 156 7.25 -1.02 16.49
N ASP A 157 7.80 -2.20 16.18
CA ASP A 157 7.00 -3.28 15.61
C ASP A 157 5.84 -3.66 16.54
N PHE A 158 4.67 -3.84 15.95
CA PHE A 158 3.45 -4.16 16.67
C PHE A 158 3.44 -5.64 17.05
N PRO A 159 2.96 -6.00 18.25
CA PRO A 159 2.92 -7.40 18.71
C PRO A 159 1.77 -8.21 18.11
N SER A 160 0.81 -7.55 17.44
CA SER A 160 -0.35 -8.19 16.82
C SER A 160 -0.87 -7.35 15.65
N TYR A 161 -1.65 -7.98 14.77
CA TYR A 161 -2.33 -7.26 13.69
C TYR A 161 -3.34 -6.25 14.23
N ASP A 162 -4.05 -6.57 15.32
CA ASP A 162 -5.01 -5.68 15.98
C ASP A 162 -4.35 -4.36 16.38
N ALA A 163 -3.17 -4.44 17.01
CA ALA A 163 -2.42 -3.26 17.42
C ALA A 163 -1.98 -2.41 16.21
N TYR A 164 -1.52 -3.06 15.14
CA TYR A 164 -1.20 -2.38 13.89
C TYR A 164 -2.43 -1.70 13.26
N ILE A 165 -3.52 -2.44 13.11
CA ILE A 165 -4.78 -1.96 12.52
C ILE A 165 -5.28 -0.74 13.29
N LEU A 166 -5.35 -0.83 14.61
CA LEU A 166 -5.80 0.30 15.45
C LEU A 166 -4.85 1.50 15.33
N TRP A 167 -3.54 1.26 15.31
CA TRP A 167 -2.56 2.33 15.17
C TRP A 167 -2.73 3.08 13.84
N VAL A 168 -2.77 2.39 12.70
CA VAL A 168 -2.96 3.03 11.38
C VAL A 168 -4.25 3.87 11.38
N ARG A 169 -5.33 3.33 11.96
CA ARG A 169 -6.64 3.99 12.00
C ARG A 169 -6.67 5.21 12.92
N GLN A 170 -5.77 5.29 13.89
CA GLN A 170 -5.71 6.38 14.87
C GLN A 170 -4.71 7.48 14.49
N ASN A 171 -3.78 7.21 13.57
CA ASN A 171 -2.69 8.13 13.23
C ASN A 171 -2.87 8.70 11.83
N GLN A 172 -3.57 9.83 11.74
CA GLN A 172 -3.91 10.48 10.45
C GLN A 172 -2.78 11.32 9.85
N ASN A 173 -1.67 11.45 10.57
CA ASN A 173 -0.42 12.03 10.07
C ASN A 173 0.48 10.99 9.39
N VAL A 174 -0.01 9.77 9.19
CA VAL A 174 0.68 8.67 8.53
C VAL A 174 -0.16 8.18 7.37
N CYS A 175 0.48 7.82 6.26
CA CYS A 175 -0.19 7.18 5.15
C CYS A 175 0.73 6.15 4.47
N GLY A 176 0.13 5.22 3.71
CA GLY A 176 0.87 4.27 2.89
C GLY A 176 0.52 4.42 1.42
N ARG A 177 1.50 4.22 0.53
CA ARG A 177 1.27 4.11 -0.92
C ARG A 177 2.19 3.10 -1.55
N ASN A 178 1.64 2.15 -2.30
CA ASN A 178 2.43 1.32 -3.20
C ASN A 178 2.48 1.98 -4.57
N LEU A 179 3.68 2.32 -5.05
CA LEU A 179 3.84 2.99 -6.33
C LEU A 179 3.74 2.00 -7.48
N ASN A 180 2.91 2.33 -8.47
CA ASN A 180 2.82 1.57 -9.70
C ASN A 180 4.10 1.71 -10.52
N LEU A 181 4.50 0.63 -11.19
CA LEU A 181 5.69 0.60 -12.04
C LEU A 181 5.28 0.61 -13.51
N VAL A 182 6.03 1.34 -14.33
CA VAL A 182 6.00 1.20 -15.79
C VAL A 182 7.24 0.43 -16.22
N ARG A 183 7.00 -0.68 -16.92
CA ARG A 183 8.03 -1.52 -17.51
C ARG A 183 7.50 -2.08 -18.83
N ASP A 184 8.37 -2.17 -19.85
CA ASP A 184 8.13 -3.12 -20.92
C ASP A 184 8.24 -4.53 -20.33
N TYR A 185 7.13 -5.27 -20.31
CA TYR A 185 7.08 -6.63 -19.79
C TYR A 185 6.97 -7.59 -20.97
N PRO A 186 8.10 -7.95 -21.63
CA PRO A 186 8.09 -8.84 -22.79
C PRO A 186 7.75 -10.28 -22.42
N ASN A 187 7.79 -10.61 -21.13
CA ASN A 187 7.49 -11.95 -20.65
C ASN A 187 5.98 -12.12 -20.45
N ARG A 188 5.44 -13.21 -20.98
CA ARG A 188 4.05 -13.64 -20.70
C ARG A 188 3.85 -14.15 -19.27
N ALA A 189 4.93 -14.49 -18.58
CA ALA A 189 4.93 -14.95 -17.20
C ALA A 189 5.31 -13.78 -16.28
N PHE A 190 4.37 -13.37 -15.45
CA PHE A 190 4.54 -12.43 -14.36
C PHE A 190 4.73 -13.18 -13.04
N GLU A 191 5.69 -12.72 -12.24
CA GLU A 191 5.91 -13.19 -10.88
C GLU A 191 6.32 -12.00 -10.01
N ARG A 192 5.74 -11.91 -8.81
CA ARG A 192 6.08 -10.95 -7.78
C ARG A 192 6.17 -11.64 -6.44
N LEU A 193 7.26 -11.36 -5.73
CA LEU A 193 7.49 -11.82 -4.38
C LEU A 193 7.14 -10.70 -3.40
N ASP A 194 6.16 -10.94 -2.53
CA ASP A 194 5.77 -10.00 -1.48
C ASP A 194 6.18 -10.57 -0.10
N THR A 195 6.85 -9.79 0.74
CA THR A 195 7.12 -10.22 2.12
C THR A 195 5.83 -10.25 2.94
N PHE A 196 5.70 -11.23 3.82
CA PHE A 196 4.56 -11.36 4.73
C PHE A 196 5.01 -11.98 6.05
N SER A 197 4.45 -11.52 7.14
CA SER A 197 4.85 -11.96 8.47
C SER A 197 3.71 -11.91 9.47
N ASN A 198 3.68 -12.86 10.41
CA ASN A 198 2.81 -12.80 11.57
C ASN A 198 3.55 -12.15 12.75
N PRO A 199 3.10 -10.96 13.22
CA PRO A 199 3.75 -10.26 14.32
C PRO A 199 3.58 -10.96 15.68
N SER A 200 2.57 -11.83 15.83
CA SER A 200 2.32 -12.54 17.08
C SER A 200 3.38 -13.58 17.34
N SER A 201 3.96 -13.58 18.54
CA SER A 201 4.95 -14.59 18.95
C SER A 201 4.32 -15.89 19.48
N SER A 202 3.02 -15.90 19.73
CA SER A 202 2.33 -17.04 20.38
C SER A 202 1.08 -17.53 19.68
N GLU A 203 0.53 -16.80 18.71
CA GLU A 203 -0.77 -17.14 18.11
C GLU A 203 -0.66 -17.44 16.61
N HIS A 204 -1.29 -18.54 16.19
CA HIS A 204 -1.62 -18.75 14.79
C HIS A 204 -2.76 -17.81 14.39
N VAL A 205 -2.70 -17.24 13.20
CA VAL A 205 -3.70 -16.29 12.72
C VAL A 205 -4.35 -16.80 11.42
N PRO A 206 -5.70 -16.91 11.38
CA PRO A 206 -6.43 -17.16 10.14
C PRO A 206 -6.05 -16.11 9.11
N THR A 207 -5.59 -16.54 7.95
CA THR A 207 -5.13 -15.64 6.90
C THR A 207 -5.80 -16.03 5.59
N LEU A 208 -6.37 -15.05 4.90
CA LEU A 208 -6.94 -15.21 3.57
C LEU A 208 -6.16 -14.32 2.61
N PHE A 209 -5.58 -14.94 1.58
CA PHE A 209 -5.01 -14.22 0.46
C PHE A 209 -6.03 -14.14 -0.65
N GLU A 210 -6.23 -12.96 -1.20
CA GLU A 210 -7.09 -12.68 -2.33
C GLU A 210 -6.21 -12.20 -3.49
N VAL A 211 -6.29 -12.89 -4.63
CA VAL A 211 -5.65 -12.46 -5.88
C VAL A 211 -6.72 -11.94 -6.81
N THR A 212 -6.58 -10.68 -7.21
CA THR A 212 -7.47 -10.02 -8.17
C THR A 212 -6.72 -9.75 -9.47
N VAL A 213 -7.33 -10.12 -10.59
CA VAL A 213 -6.87 -9.75 -11.93
C VAL A 213 -7.87 -8.80 -12.58
N SER A 214 -7.36 -7.70 -13.12
CA SER A 214 -8.17 -6.69 -13.82
C SER A 214 -7.66 -6.46 -15.24
N GLY A 215 -8.50 -5.87 -16.09
CA GLY A 215 -8.21 -5.59 -17.50
C GLY A 215 -8.19 -6.88 -18.34
N ALA A 216 -9.28 -7.11 -19.07
CA ALA A 216 -9.60 -8.32 -19.85
C ALA A 216 -8.39 -9.14 -20.33
N LEU A 217 -7.89 -10.03 -19.46
CA LEU A 217 -6.75 -10.87 -19.78
C LEU A 217 -7.13 -11.84 -20.91
N PRO A 218 -6.19 -12.17 -21.82
CA PRO A 218 -6.41 -13.12 -22.90
C PRO A 218 -7.01 -14.45 -22.41
N ALA A 219 -7.95 -15.02 -23.17
CA ALA A 219 -8.55 -16.31 -22.84
C ALA A 219 -7.47 -17.40 -22.73
N GLY A 220 -7.57 -18.24 -21.69
CA GLY A 220 -6.56 -19.26 -21.37
C GLY A 220 -5.43 -18.76 -20.46
N SER A 221 -5.46 -17.49 -20.01
CA SER A 221 -4.56 -17.01 -18.97
C SER A 221 -4.83 -17.72 -17.63
N ARG A 222 -3.78 -17.86 -16.82
CA ARG A 222 -3.85 -18.39 -15.45
C ARG A 222 -3.19 -17.43 -14.48
N PHE A 223 -3.59 -17.48 -13.21
CA PHE A 223 -2.94 -16.74 -12.14
C PHE A 223 -2.99 -17.56 -10.86
N GLY A 224 -2.15 -17.22 -9.90
CA GLY A 224 -2.04 -18.00 -8.69
C GLY A 224 -1.23 -17.35 -7.61
N ILE A 225 -1.14 -18.07 -6.50
CA ILE A 225 -0.41 -17.68 -5.32
C ILE A 225 0.32 -18.89 -4.75
N GLN A 226 1.52 -18.66 -4.25
CA GLN A 226 2.37 -19.68 -3.66
C GLN A 226 3.05 -19.15 -2.41
N CYS A 227 3.01 -19.96 -1.35
CA CYS A 227 3.83 -19.80 -0.16
C CYS A 227 4.11 -21.18 0.42
N VAL A 228 5.26 -21.76 0.07
CA VAL A 228 5.61 -23.14 0.45
C VAL A 228 5.60 -23.32 1.97
N ALA A 229 6.10 -22.34 2.71
CA ALA A 229 6.15 -22.39 4.18
C ALA A 229 4.76 -22.36 4.84
N LEU A 230 3.73 -21.90 4.13
CA LEU A 230 2.33 -21.92 4.57
C LEU A 230 1.51 -23.04 3.90
N GLY A 231 2.16 -23.92 3.11
CA GLY A 231 1.47 -24.98 2.35
C GLY A 231 0.62 -24.48 1.18
N ILE A 232 0.74 -23.21 0.79
CA ILE A 232 -0.03 -22.61 -0.30
C ILE A 232 0.67 -22.88 -1.64
N SER A 233 -0.05 -23.49 -2.57
CA SER A 233 0.40 -23.69 -3.96
C SER A 233 -0.82 -23.86 -4.87
N THR A 234 -1.48 -22.77 -5.21
CA THR A 234 -2.76 -22.79 -5.92
C THR A 234 -2.74 -21.90 -7.16
N ASN A 235 -3.57 -22.23 -8.14
CA ASN A 235 -3.72 -21.45 -9.35
C ASN A 235 -5.02 -21.71 -10.08
N TRP A 236 -5.51 -20.66 -10.73
CA TRP A 236 -6.83 -20.59 -11.31
C TRP A 236 -6.76 -20.08 -12.75
N PRO A 237 -7.58 -20.63 -13.67
CA PRO A 237 -7.80 -20.01 -14.96
C PRO A 237 -8.64 -18.74 -14.81
N THR A 238 -8.41 -17.73 -15.66
CA THR A 238 -9.22 -16.49 -15.66
C THR A 238 -10.70 -16.71 -15.98
N SER A 239 -11.06 -17.87 -16.52
CA SER A 239 -12.45 -18.27 -16.74
C SER A 239 -13.24 -18.54 -15.46
N GLU A 240 -12.57 -18.82 -14.33
CA GLU A 240 -13.21 -19.02 -13.04
C GLU A 240 -13.57 -17.70 -12.34
N GLY A 241 -13.15 -16.57 -12.91
CA GLY A 241 -13.46 -15.23 -12.42
C GLY A 241 -12.20 -14.40 -12.17
N PRO A 242 -12.37 -13.07 -12.03
CA PRO A 242 -11.26 -12.14 -11.83
C PRO A 242 -10.71 -12.13 -10.40
N VAL A 243 -11.41 -12.72 -9.44
CA VAL A 243 -11.02 -12.71 -8.02
C VAL A 243 -11.02 -14.15 -7.52
N GLN A 244 -9.91 -14.55 -6.90
CA GLN A 244 -9.75 -15.87 -6.31
C GLN A 244 -9.09 -15.75 -4.94
N THR A 245 -9.34 -16.70 -4.07
CA THR A 245 -8.85 -16.65 -2.69
C THR A 245 -8.28 -17.98 -2.24
N GLU A 246 -7.30 -17.94 -1.36
CA GLU A 246 -6.73 -19.11 -0.68
C GLU A 246 -6.50 -18.80 0.80
N SER A 247 -6.80 -19.75 1.68
CA SER A 247 -6.71 -19.54 3.13
C SER A 247 -5.69 -20.46 3.79
N THR A 248 -5.19 -20.04 4.95
CA THR A 248 -4.25 -20.81 5.76
C THR A 248 -4.26 -20.32 7.21
N MET A 249 -3.67 -21.10 8.12
CA MET A 249 -3.29 -20.65 9.46
C MET A 249 -1.83 -20.20 9.50
N THR A 250 -1.59 -18.90 9.47
CA THR A 250 -0.22 -18.36 9.55
C THR A 250 0.35 -18.58 10.96
N PRO A 251 1.48 -19.30 11.12
CA PRO A 251 2.02 -19.62 12.43
C PRO A 251 2.60 -18.40 13.15
N PRO A 252 2.77 -18.47 14.49
CA PRO A 252 3.41 -17.40 15.25
C PRO A 252 4.82 -17.12 14.73
N SER A 253 5.22 -15.85 14.74
CA SER A 253 6.52 -15.35 14.27
C SER A 253 6.85 -15.74 12.83
N PHE A 254 5.84 -16.11 12.02
CA PHE A 254 6.06 -16.36 10.60
C PHE A 254 6.73 -15.13 9.97
N ASP A 255 7.78 -15.35 9.21
CA ASP A 255 8.46 -14.33 8.43
C ASP A 255 8.92 -14.99 7.14
N GLY A 256 8.28 -14.61 6.04
CA GLY A 256 8.49 -15.27 4.77
C GLY A 256 7.99 -14.43 3.61
N ALA A 257 7.79 -15.11 2.49
CA ALA A 257 7.37 -14.45 1.28
C ALA A 257 6.24 -15.23 0.60
N VAL A 258 5.36 -14.46 -0.04
CA VAL A 258 4.21 -14.92 -0.80
C VAL A 258 4.44 -14.52 -2.25
N THR A 259 4.50 -15.52 -3.12
CA THR A 259 4.63 -15.30 -4.56
C THR A 259 3.26 -15.18 -5.16
N THR A 260 3.00 -14.07 -5.85
CA THR A 260 1.85 -13.92 -6.74
C THR A 260 2.33 -14.00 -8.17
N TRP A 261 1.63 -14.74 -9.02
CA TRP A 261 2.04 -14.92 -10.40
C TRP A 261 0.86 -14.98 -11.36
N ALA A 262 1.14 -14.70 -12.62
CA ALA A 262 0.16 -14.84 -13.70
C ALA A 262 0.86 -15.21 -15.02
N LEU A 263 0.19 -15.99 -15.85
CA LEU A 263 0.72 -16.52 -17.09
C LEU A 263 -0.29 -16.33 -18.22
N LEU A 264 0.11 -15.59 -19.25
CA LEU A 264 -0.65 -15.45 -20.48
C LEU A 264 -0.38 -16.65 -21.43
N PRO A 265 -1.33 -17.01 -22.31
CA PRO A 265 -1.12 -18.02 -23.34
C PRO A 265 0.00 -17.63 -24.30
N THR A 266 0.58 -18.63 -24.98
CA THR A 266 1.63 -18.39 -26.00
C THR A 266 1.14 -17.43 -27.09
N GLY A 267 1.95 -16.41 -27.40
CA GLY A 267 1.65 -15.41 -28.42
C GLY A 267 0.81 -14.23 -27.93
N ALA A 268 0.35 -14.23 -26.69
CA ALA A 268 -0.35 -13.09 -26.09
C ALA A 268 0.61 -12.09 -25.42
N ALA A 269 0.10 -10.88 -25.21
CA ALA A 269 0.77 -9.79 -24.51
C ALA A 269 -0.15 -9.21 -23.43
N TRP A 270 0.44 -8.57 -22.43
CA TRP A 270 -0.31 -7.92 -21.36
C TRP A 270 -1.17 -6.79 -21.90
N PRO A 271 -2.50 -6.78 -21.64
CA PRO A 271 -3.35 -5.66 -21.99
C PRO A 271 -2.92 -4.41 -21.22
N ARG A 272 -3.03 -3.23 -21.87
CA ARG A 272 -2.75 -1.95 -21.19
C ARG A 272 -3.74 -1.75 -20.05
N GLY A 273 -3.23 -1.41 -18.87
CA GLY A 273 -4.04 -1.18 -17.68
C GLY A 273 -4.55 -2.47 -17.04
N ALA A 274 -4.15 -3.65 -17.54
CA ALA A 274 -4.37 -4.88 -16.80
C ALA A 274 -3.61 -4.82 -15.47
N SER A 275 -4.10 -5.50 -14.45
CA SER A 275 -3.41 -5.59 -13.16
C SER A 275 -3.50 -6.98 -12.56
N VAL A 276 -2.51 -7.30 -11.72
CA VAL A 276 -2.52 -8.44 -10.81
C VAL A 276 -2.23 -7.89 -9.41
N ASP A 277 -3.21 -8.04 -8.53
CA ASP A 277 -3.22 -7.50 -7.18
C ASP A 277 -3.36 -8.63 -6.16
N THR A 278 -2.68 -8.50 -5.03
CA THR A 278 -2.76 -9.44 -3.91
C THR A 278 -3.13 -8.66 -2.66
N THR A 279 -4.26 -9.03 -2.08
CA THR A 279 -4.75 -8.48 -0.82
C THR A 279 -4.64 -9.55 0.25
N VAL A 280 -4.17 -9.19 1.43
CA VAL A 280 -4.18 -10.10 2.59
C VAL A 280 -5.20 -9.62 3.61
N TRP A 281 -5.98 -10.58 4.09
CA TRP A 281 -6.97 -10.43 5.12
C TRP A 281 -6.58 -11.32 6.30
N VAL A 282 -6.73 -10.81 7.51
CA VAL A 282 -6.40 -11.55 8.74
C VAL A 282 -7.64 -11.71 9.60
N GLY A 283 -7.75 -12.86 10.23
CA GLY A 283 -8.79 -13.18 11.19
C GLY A 283 -8.58 -12.40 12.47
N ILE A 284 -9.55 -11.56 12.80
CA ILE A 284 -9.61 -10.79 14.03
C ILE A 284 -10.71 -11.37 14.91
N ARG A 285 -10.41 -11.52 16.19
CA ARG A 285 -11.39 -12.00 17.18
C ARG A 285 -12.45 -10.93 17.46
N PRO A 286 -13.72 -11.32 17.68
CA PRO A 286 -14.82 -10.38 17.83
C PRO A 286 -14.67 -9.42 19.03
N GLU A 287 -13.94 -9.82 20.07
CA GLU A 287 -13.66 -8.98 21.25
C GLU A 287 -12.67 -7.84 20.96
N SER A 288 -11.91 -7.94 19.87
CA SER A 288 -10.97 -6.90 19.49
C SER A 288 -11.68 -5.67 18.94
N GLN A 289 -11.22 -4.49 19.34
CA GLN A 289 -11.69 -3.24 18.73
C GLN A 289 -11.40 -3.18 17.22
N ALA A 290 -10.39 -3.91 16.74
CA ALA A 290 -10.07 -4.00 15.32
C ALA A 290 -11.17 -4.72 14.51
N ALA A 291 -12.00 -5.56 15.15
CA ALA A 291 -13.10 -6.27 14.49
C ALA A 291 -14.16 -5.32 13.90
N ALA A 292 -14.25 -4.08 14.40
CA ALA A 292 -15.13 -3.06 13.85
C ALA A 292 -14.81 -2.66 12.41
N TYR A 293 -13.58 -2.95 11.93
CA TYR A 293 -13.12 -2.62 10.57
C TYR A 293 -13.17 -3.80 9.61
N HIS A 294 -13.93 -4.84 9.94
CA HIS A 294 -14.03 -6.02 9.10
C HIS A 294 -14.69 -5.75 7.76
N THR A 295 -14.37 -6.60 6.80
CA THR A 295 -15.15 -6.73 5.57
C THR A 295 -16.05 -7.96 5.68
N PRO A 296 -17.36 -7.84 5.41
CA PRO A 296 -18.27 -8.99 5.39
C PRO A 296 -17.80 -10.06 4.40
N LEU A 297 -17.88 -11.33 4.77
CA LEU A 297 -17.42 -12.45 3.94
C LEU A 297 -18.16 -12.50 2.59
N GLU A 298 -19.42 -12.08 2.56
CA GLU A 298 -20.24 -12.01 1.36
C GLU A 298 -19.66 -11.03 0.33
N ARG A 299 -19.00 -9.95 0.79
CA ARG A 299 -18.32 -9.00 -0.11
C ARG A 299 -17.03 -9.57 -0.68
N LEU A 300 -16.41 -10.52 0.02
CA LEU A 300 -15.22 -11.24 -0.43
C LEU A 300 -15.58 -12.46 -1.30
N GLY A 301 -16.85 -12.83 -1.38
CA GLY A 301 -17.29 -14.00 -2.14
C GLY A 301 -16.85 -15.34 -1.53
N VAL A 302 -16.46 -15.36 -0.25
CA VAL A 302 -15.98 -16.57 0.43
C VAL A 302 -16.98 -17.02 1.50
N SER A 303 -17.10 -18.33 1.70
CA SER A 303 -17.83 -18.87 2.84
C SER A 303 -16.94 -18.90 4.09
N ARG A 304 -17.54 -18.83 5.28
CA ARG A 304 -16.80 -18.92 6.55
C ARG A 304 -15.97 -20.20 6.65
N THR A 305 -16.53 -21.33 6.21
CA THR A 305 -15.85 -22.63 6.24
C THR A 305 -14.67 -22.73 5.26
N ALA A 306 -14.59 -21.83 4.27
CA ALA A 306 -13.46 -21.74 3.35
C ALA A 306 -12.28 -20.96 3.94
N VAL A 307 -12.47 -20.27 5.08
CA VAL A 307 -11.40 -19.54 5.78
C VAL A 307 -10.92 -20.38 6.96
N GLU A 308 -9.76 -21.00 6.82
CA GLU A 308 -9.19 -21.88 7.83
C GLU A 308 -9.08 -21.16 9.19
N GLY A 309 -9.60 -21.80 10.24
CA GLY A 309 -9.48 -21.35 11.65
C GLY A 309 -10.16 -20.03 12.02
N LEU A 310 -10.95 -19.39 11.14
CA LEU A 310 -11.65 -18.14 11.45
C LEU A 310 -12.65 -18.29 12.62
N GLY A 311 -13.18 -19.51 12.82
CA GLY A 311 -14.20 -19.80 13.83
C GLY A 311 -15.55 -19.12 13.54
N ASP A 312 -16.53 -19.31 14.42
CA ASP A 312 -17.91 -18.87 14.18
C ASP A 312 -18.10 -17.36 14.28
N ALA A 313 -17.32 -16.71 15.16
CA ALA A 313 -17.46 -15.28 15.46
C ALA A 313 -16.28 -14.43 14.96
N GLY A 314 -15.24 -15.04 14.39
CA GLY A 314 -14.12 -14.30 13.81
C GLY A 314 -14.54 -13.51 12.58
N VAL A 315 -13.82 -12.43 12.31
CA VAL A 315 -14.05 -11.55 11.16
C VAL A 315 -12.75 -11.30 10.41
N LEU A 316 -12.85 -10.98 9.12
CA LEU A 316 -11.67 -10.67 8.30
C LEU A 316 -11.47 -9.17 8.18
N VAL A 317 -10.28 -8.71 8.53
CA VAL A 317 -9.86 -7.31 8.37
C VAL A 317 -8.75 -7.23 7.33
N ARG A 318 -8.85 -6.28 6.41
CA ARG A 318 -7.81 -6.04 5.40
C ARG A 318 -6.55 -5.55 6.09
N LEU A 319 -5.45 -6.27 5.89
CA LEU A 319 -4.15 -5.89 6.44
C LEU A 319 -3.28 -5.22 5.39
N GLY A 320 -3.25 -5.78 4.18
CA GLY A 320 -2.24 -5.54 3.16
C GLY A 320 -2.81 -5.53 1.76
N ASN A 321 -2.22 -4.77 0.85
CA ASN A 321 -2.44 -4.96 -0.59
C ASN A 321 -1.20 -4.56 -1.37
N SER A 322 -0.90 -5.35 -2.39
CA SER A 322 0.21 -5.12 -3.31
C SER A 322 -0.27 -5.36 -4.75
N GLY A 323 0.00 -4.41 -5.64
CA GLY A 323 -0.51 -4.39 -7.01
C GLY A 323 0.59 -4.25 -8.06
N THR A 324 0.38 -4.82 -9.23
CA THR A 324 1.19 -4.52 -10.43
C THR A 324 0.24 -4.19 -11.57
N VAL A 325 0.39 -3.00 -12.15
CA VAL A 325 -0.34 -2.59 -13.35
C VAL A 325 0.58 -2.73 -14.56
N PHE A 326 0.08 -3.32 -15.64
CA PHE A 326 0.82 -3.53 -16.88
C PHE A 326 0.54 -2.42 -17.88
N VAL A 327 1.59 -1.98 -18.57
CA VAL A 327 1.47 -1.09 -19.74
C VAL A 327 1.84 -1.87 -20.99
N SER A 328 1.08 -1.70 -22.07
CA SER A 328 1.25 -2.49 -23.30
C SER A 328 2.61 -2.25 -23.95
N SER A 329 3.22 -3.32 -24.46
CA SER A 329 4.54 -3.34 -25.10
C SER A 329 4.59 -2.84 -26.56
N ARG A 330 3.49 -2.34 -27.14
CA ARG A 330 3.44 -2.05 -28.59
C ARG A 330 3.70 -0.60 -29.04
N GLU A 331 3.94 0.35 -28.14
CA GLU A 331 4.13 1.77 -28.52
C GLU A 331 5.41 2.42 -27.97
N ALA A 332 6.41 1.63 -27.56
CA ALA A 332 7.75 2.16 -27.27
C ALA A 332 8.64 2.28 -28.54
N ARG A 333 8.05 2.71 -29.65
CA ARG A 333 8.76 3.08 -30.89
C ARG A 333 8.09 4.27 -31.57
#